data_AF-A0A2H2ZKJ9-F1
#
_entry.id   AF-A0A2H2ZKJ9-F1
#
_cell.length_a   1.000
_cell.length_b   1.000
_cell.length_c   1.000
_cell.angle_alpha   90.00
_cell.angle_beta   90.00
_cell.angle_gamma   90.00
#
_symmetry.space_group_name_H-M   'P 1'
#
loop_
_entity.id
_entity.type
_entity.pdbx_description
1 polymer ?
#
loop_
_entity_poly.entity_id
_entity_poly.type
_entity_poly.pdbx_seq_one_letter_code
_entity_poly.pdbx_strand_id
1 'polypeptide(L)'
;MTTVESLSYVQWDCIFLCFDIKEKQSMSAVARWWIDAVERGFLNQQENEVLVVLLGLKKDVRGECADETHRVTLLPGHPAETTVPNCCVMPQEGLFMSRHLRCWGYAECSAATGEGMDSLFERAGQEATRRAIEAARRQQQMPTQRRLFYPQWPVPSSGM
;
A
#
# COMPACT_ATOMS: atom_id res chain seq x y z
N MET A 1 -10.74 -9.90 -14.99
CA MET A 1 -9.39 -9.31 -14.96
C MET A 1 -9.53 -7.81 -15.06
N THR A 2 -9.12 -7.10 -14.02
CA THR A 2 -9.02 -5.63 -14.08
C THR A 2 -7.70 -5.25 -14.75
N THR A 3 -7.64 -4.08 -15.41
CA THR A 3 -6.48 -3.64 -16.20
C THR A 3 -5.16 -3.59 -15.41
N VAL A 4 -5.25 -3.40 -14.09
CA VAL A 4 -4.08 -3.35 -13.19
C VAL A 4 -3.47 -4.73 -12.98
N GLU A 5 -4.28 -5.80 -12.94
CA GLU A 5 -3.78 -7.18 -12.79
C GLU A 5 -2.99 -7.63 -14.03
N SER A 6 -3.26 -7.02 -15.19
CA SER A 6 -2.51 -7.24 -16.43
C SER A 6 -1.12 -6.60 -16.41
N LEU A 7 -0.79 -5.78 -15.41
CA LEU A 7 0.50 -5.10 -15.25
C LEU A 7 1.41 -5.82 -14.23
N SER A 8 1.19 -7.11 -13.96
CA SER A 8 2.01 -7.88 -13.00
C SER A 8 3.51 -7.89 -13.36
N TYR A 9 3.83 -7.70 -14.64
CA TYR A 9 5.21 -7.66 -15.15
C TYR A 9 5.97 -6.36 -14.81
N VAL A 10 5.26 -5.30 -14.40
CA VAL A 10 5.88 -4.04 -14.00
C VAL A 10 6.47 -4.21 -12.61
N GLN A 11 7.71 -3.77 -12.42
CA GLN A 11 8.31 -3.67 -11.09
C GLN A 11 7.82 -2.39 -10.41
N TRP A 12 7.27 -2.53 -9.20
CA TRP A 12 6.71 -1.42 -8.44
C TRP A 12 7.58 -1.10 -7.24
N ASP A 13 8.08 0.14 -7.15
CA ASP A 13 8.77 0.61 -5.95
C ASP A 13 7.79 1.05 -4.86
N CYS A 14 6.64 1.60 -5.27
CA CYS A 14 5.62 2.13 -4.38
C CYS A 14 4.20 2.01 -4.98
N ILE A 15 3.22 1.68 -4.13
CA ILE A 15 1.79 1.60 -4.46
C ILE A 15 1.00 2.41 -3.43
N PHE A 16 0.18 3.33 -3.91
CA PHE A 16 -0.79 4.07 -3.10
C PHE A 16 -2.19 3.45 -3.23
N LEU A 17 -2.70 2.90 -2.14
CA LEU A 17 -4.09 2.43 -2.03
C LEU A 17 -4.96 3.60 -1.60
N CYS A 18 -5.62 4.24 -2.55
CA CYS A 18 -6.35 5.49 -2.30
C CYS A 18 -7.83 5.23 -2.00
N PHE A 19 -8.39 6.02 -1.09
CA PHE A 19 -9.84 6.06 -0.83
C PHE A 19 -10.29 7.49 -0.50
N ASP A 20 -11.59 7.75 -0.60
CA ASP A 20 -12.18 9.05 -0.23
C ASP A 20 -12.56 9.05 1.25
N ILE A 21 -12.04 10.01 2.03
CA ILE A 21 -12.32 10.11 3.47
C ILE A 21 -13.81 10.25 3.77
N LYS A 22 -14.61 10.88 2.90
CA LYS A 22 -16.06 11.01 3.09
C LYS A 22 -16.80 9.69 2.85
N GLU A 23 -16.24 8.80 2.04
CA GLU A 23 -16.91 7.57 1.62
C GLU A 23 -16.28 6.33 2.26
N LYS A 24 -16.78 5.92 3.43
CA LYS A 24 -16.28 4.72 4.15
C LYS A 24 -16.26 3.45 3.29
N GLN A 25 -17.21 3.31 2.36
CA GLN A 25 -17.29 2.16 1.45
C GLN A 25 -16.09 2.10 0.48
N SER A 26 -15.54 3.25 0.09
CA SER A 26 -14.37 3.32 -0.79
C SER A 26 -13.13 2.72 -0.12
N MET A 27 -12.94 2.94 1.19
CA MET A 27 -11.87 2.32 1.98
C MET A 27 -12.04 0.79 2.03
N SER A 28 -13.25 0.31 2.30
CA SER A 28 -13.53 -1.13 2.31
C SER A 28 -13.39 -1.77 0.93
N ALA A 29 -13.65 -1.03 -0.15
CA ALA A 29 -13.50 -1.51 -1.52
C ALA A 29 -12.02 -1.65 -1.90
N VAL A 30 -11.19 -0.63 -1.64
CA VAL A 30 -9.75 -0.70 -1.94
C VAL A 30 -9.04 -1.76 -1.09
N ALA A 31 -9.44 -1.91 0.18
CA ALA A 31 -8.91 -2.95 1.07
C ALA A 31 -9.21 -4.36 0.53
N ARG A 32 -10.48 -4.63 0.16
CA ARG A 32 -10.87 -5.92 -0.43
C ARG A 32 -10.15 -6.18 -1.73
N TRP A 33 -10.12 -5.19 -2.62
CA TRP A 33 -9.40 -5.32 -3.89
C TRP A 33 -7.91 -5.66 -3.69
N TRP A 34 -7.26 -5.02 -2.71
CA TRP A 34 -5.85 -5.27 -2.42
C TRP A 34 -5.61 -6.69 -1.91
N ILE A 35 -6.42 -7.16 -0.96
CA ILE A 35 -6.35 -8.54 -0.44
C ILE A 35 -6.49 -9.53 -1.60
N ASP A 36 -7.54 -9.37 -2.38
CA ASP A 36 -7.85 -10.17 -3.55
C ASP A 36 -6.70 -10.19 -4.58
N ALA A 37 -6.08 -9.04 -4.85
CA ALA A 37 -4.96 -8.92 -5.78
C ALA A 37 -3.71 -9.65 -5.27
N VAL A 38 -3.39 -9.50 -3.98
CA VAL A 38 -2.27 -10.19 -3.34
C VAL A 38 -2.49 -11.71 -3.36
N GLU A 39 -3.71 -12.18 -3.04
CA GLU A 39 -4.07 -13.59 -3.09
C GLU A 39 -3.97 -14.18 -4.50
N ARG A 40 -4.27 -13.39 -5.53
CA ARG A 40 -4.08 -13.76 -6.94
C ARG A 40 -2.63 -13.66 -7.42
N GLY A 41 -1.69 -13.30 -6.55
CA GLY A 41 -0.27 -13.30 -6.86
C GLY A 41 0.23 -12.03 -7.52
N PHE A 42 -0.44 -10.88 -7.33
CA PHE A 42 0.00 -9.59 -7.88
C PHE A 42 1.45 -9.25 -7.53
N LEU A 43 1.93 -9.67 -6.36
CA LEU A 43 3.30 -9.44 -5.88
C LEU A 43 4.29 -10.55 -6.29
N ASN A 44 3.86 -11.65 -6.91
CA ASN A 44 4.72 -12.81 -7.16
C ASN A 44 5.87 -12.54 -8.14
N GLN A 45 5.69 -11.55 -9.03
CA GLN A 45 6.69 -11.16 -10.04
C GLN A 45 7.60 -10.02 -9.56
N GLN A 46 7.41 -9.53 -8.34
CA GLN A 46 8.20 -8.43 -7.80
C GLN A 46 9.53 -8.96 -7.27
N GLU A 47 10.63 -8.40 -7.75
CA GLU A 47 11.98 -8.80 -7.29
C GLU A 47 12.26 -8.29 -5.87
N ASN A 48 11.61 -7.18 -5.48
CA ASN A 48 11.83 -6.49 -4.23
C ASN A 48 10.51 -6.27 -3.47
N GLU A 49 10.63 -6.00 -2.18
CA GLU A 49 9.49 -5.64 -1.35
C GLU A 49 8.90 -4.29 -1.79
N VAL A 50 7.67 -4.32 -2.30
CA VAL A 50 6.95 -3.13 -2.74
C VAL A 50 6.50 -2.30 -1.55
N LEU A 51 6.76 -0.98 -1.57
CA LEU A 51 6.25 -0.06 -0.56
C LEU A 51 4.74 0.16 -0.75
N VAL A 52 3.91 -0.29 0.17
CA VAL A 52 2.45 -0.10 0.09
C VAL A 52 1.99 0.93 1.11
N VAL A 53 1.27 1.95 0.68
CA VAL A 53 0.76 3.03 1.55
C VAL A 53 -0.75 3.15 1.37
N LEU A 54 -1.49 3.10 2.48
CA LEU A 54 -2.91 3.41 2.45
C LEU A 54 -3.08 4.94 2.53
N LEU A 55 -3.84 5.52 1.61
CA LEU A 55 -3.96 6.97 1.44
C LEU A 55 -5.41 7.44 1.48
N GLY A 56 -5.73 8.25 2.49
CA GLY A 56 -7.00 8.97 2.58
C GLY A 56 -6.95 10.27 1.79
N LEU A 57 -7.78 10.38 0.76
CA LEU A 57 -7.93 11.58 -0.08
C LEU A 57 -9.00 12.51 0.49
N LYS A 58 -8.96 13.78 0.05
CA LYS A 58 -9.93 14.82 0.40
C LYS A 58 -10.03 15.07 1.90
N LYS A 59 -8.88 15.13 2.57
CA LYS A 59 -8.79 15.36 4.03
C LYS A 59 -9.58 16.58 4.51
N ASP A 60 -9.63 17.63 3.70
CA ASP A 60 -10.35 18.88 3.93
C ASP A 60 -11.86 18.68 4.18
N VAL A 61 -12.45 17.69 3.51
CA VAL A 61 -13.89 17.37 3.61
C VAL A 61 -14.28 16.87 4.99
N ARG A 62 -13.33 16.43 5.83
CA ARG A 62 -13.61 16.05 7.22
C ARG A 62 -14.15 17.23 8.05
N GLY A 63 -13.84 18.47 7.67
CA GLY A 63 -14.41 19.66 8.32
C GLY A 63 -15.94 19.74 8.20
N GLU A 64 -16.50 19.25 7.09
CA GLU A 64 -17.95 19.19 6.85
C GLU A 64 -18.66 18.17 7.77
N CYS A 65 -17.89 17.26 8.37
CA CYS A 65 -18.39 16.25 9.30
C CYS A 65 -18.49 16.75 10.75
N ALA A 66 -18.22 18.03 11.02
CA ALA A 66 -18.29 18.62 12.35
C ALA A 66 -19.73 18.90 12.84
N ASP A 67 -20.71 18.92 11.94
CA ASP A 67 -22.11 19.22 12.28
C ASP A 67 -22.72 18.17 13.22
N GLU A 68 -23.53 18.63 14.18
CA GLU A 68 -24.21 17.79 15.19
C GLU A 68 -25.06 16.67 14.57
N THR A 69 -25.60 16.86 13.37
CA THR A 69 -26.38 15.85 12.65
C THR A 69 -25.57 14.61 12.26
N HIS A 70 -24.24 14.72 12.21
CA HIS A 70 -23.36 13.64 11.79
C HIS A 70 -22.62 12.95 12.95
N ARG A 71 -22.94 13.37 14.17
CA ARG A 71 -22.37 12.85 15.40
C ARG A 71 -23.18 11.65 15.88
N VAL A 72 -22.48 10.57 16.22
CA VAL A 72 -23.09 9.38 16.83
C VAL A 72 -22.56 9.24 18.24
N THR A 73 -23.47 9.08 19.19
CA THR A 73 -23.14 8.80 20.60
C THR A 73 -22.67 7.35 20.71
N LEU A 74 -21.38 7.16 21.01
CA LEU A 74 -20.79 5.81 21.14
C LEU A 74 -21.29 5.07 22.39
N LEU A 75 -21.60 5.79 23.46
CA LEU A 75 -22.00 5.24 24.76
C LEU A 75 -23.15 6.06 25.34
N PRO A 76 -24.40 5.59 25.23
CA PRO A 76 -25.54 6.25 25.86
C PRO A 76 -25.39 6.25 27.39
N GLY A 77 -25.54 7.40 28.03
CA GLY A 77 -25.62 7.50 29.51
C GLY A 77 -24.31 7.72 30.27
N HIS A 78 -23.20 8.05 29.60
CA HIS A 78 -21.98 8.53 30.28
C HIS A 78 -21.91 10.06 30.29
N PRO A 79 -21.46 10.71 31.39
CA PRO A 79 -21.46 12.17 31.56
C PRO A 79 -20.49 12.91 30.63
N ALA A 80 -19.57 12.19 29.97
CA ALA A 80 -18.80 12.66 28.84
C ALA A 80 -19.38 12.03 27.57
N GLU A 81 -20.42 12.65 27.03
CA GLU A 81 -21.08 12.24 25.80
C GLU A 81 -20.07 12.32 24.64
N THR A 82 -19.30 11.24 24.47
CA THR A 82 -18.24 11.16 23.45
C THR A 82 -18.91 10.84 22.13
N THR A 83 -19.48 11.88 21.55
CA THR A 83 -19.99 11.89 20.19
C THR A 83 -18.82 11.83 19.22
N VAL A 84 -18.86 10.93 18.26
CA VAL A 84 -17.87 10.88 17.17
C VAL A 84 -18.54 11.10 15.82
N PRO A 85 -17.87 11.76 14.86
CA PRO A 85 -18.41 11.88 13.52
C PRO A 85 -18.47 10.50 12.85
N ASN A 86 -19.63 10.12 12.32
CA ASN A 86 -19.79 8.85 11.59
C ASN A 86 -19.80 9.01 10.06
N CYS A 87 -19.86 10.25 9.55
CA CYS A 87 -19.96 10.53 8.11
C CYS A 87 -18.64 10.43 7.34
N CYS A 88 -17.51 10.19 7.99
CA CYS A 88 -16.21 10.08 7.34
C CYS A 88 -15.33 9.04 8.04
N VAL A 89 -14.30 8.57 7.34
CA VAL A 89 -13.24 7.75 7.90
C VAL A 89 -12.38 8.59 8.84
N MET A 90 -12.28 8.16 10.09
CA MET A 90 -11.39 8.74 11.09
C MET A 90 -9.94 8.31 10.88
N PRO A 91 -8.95 9.12 11.29
CA PRO A 91 -7.54 8.73 11.20
C PRO A 91 -7.24 7.40 11.88
N GLN A 92 -7.94 7.10 12.98
CA GLN A 92 -7.81 5.83 13.70
C GLN A 92 -8.33 4.64 12.89
N GLU A 93 -9.45 4.80 12.17
CA GLU A 93 -10.01 3.77 11.28
C GLU A 93 -9.04 3.49 10.11
N GLY A 94 -8.51 4.56 9.49
CA GLY A 94 -7.52 4.43 8.41
C GLY A 94 -6.22 3.76 8.87
N LEU A 95 -5.69 4.15 10.04
CA LEU A 95 -4.49 3.53 10.61
C LEU A 95 -4.71 2.05 10.99
N PHE A 96 -5.89 1.72 11.52
CA PHE A 96 -6.24 0.33 11.79
C PHE A 96 -6.28 -0.50 10.50
N MET A 97 -6.91 0.04 9.46
CA MET A 97 -6.98 -0.62 8.16
C MET A 97 -5.58 -0.80 7.53
N SER A 98 -4.71 0.21 7.60
CA SER A 98 -3.35 0.09 7.05
C SER A 98 -2.55 -1.01 7.73
N ARG A 99 -2.71 -1.18 9.05
CA ARG A 99 -2.09 -2.29 9.80
C ARG A 99 -2.68 -3.64 9.41
N HIS A 100 -4.00 -3.71 9.24
CA HIS A 100 -4.69 -4.92 8.80
C HIS A 100 -4.18 -5.39 7.42
N LEU A 101 -3.98 -4.44 6.49
CA LEU A 101 -3.45 -4.70 5.15
C LEU A 101 -1.92 -4.85 5.10
N ARG A 102 -1.23 -4.73 6.25
CA ARG A 102 0.24 -4.71 6.37
C ARG A 102 0.92 -3.70 5.45
N CYS A 103 0.26 -2.56 5.22
CA CYS A 103 0.89 -1.43 4.57
C CYS A 103 2.05 -0.89 5.43
N TRP A 104 3.03 -0.26 4.78
CA TRP A 104 4.09 0.45 5.48
C TRP A 104 3.55 1.57 6.36
N GLY A 105 2.49 2.25 5.91
CA GLY A 105 1.87 3.30 6.68
C GLY A 105 0.52 3.75 6.14
N TYR A 106 -0.07 4.66 6.91
CA TYR A 106 -1.26 5.42 6.56
C TYR A 106 -0.90 6.89 6.43
N ALA A 107 -1.43 7.56 5.42
CA ALA A 107 -1.31 8.99 5.23
C ALA A 107 -2.65 9.58 4.77
N GLU A 108 -2.82 10.88 4.96
CA GLU A 108 -3.97 11.65 4.50
C GLU A 108 -3.50 12.91 3.79
N CYS A 109 -4.14 13.26 2.68
CA CYS A 109 -3.86 14.51 1.98
C CYS A 109 -5.13 15.16 1.44
N SER A 110 -5.02 16.46 1.18
CA SER A 110 -5.97 17.21 0.38
C SER A 110 -5.25 17.77 -0.83
N ALA A 111 -5.62 17.29 -2.01
CA ALA A 111 -5.16 17.89 -3.26
C ALA A 111 -5.75 19.29 -3.47
N ALA A 112 -6.92 19.58 -2.88
CA ALA A 112 -7.59 20.88 -3.04
C ALA A 112 -6.90 21.98 -2.23
N THR A 113 -6.46 21.69 -1.00
CA THR A 113 -5.76 22.67 -0.15
C THR A 113 -4.23 22.55 -0.24
N GLY A 114 -3.72 21.47 -0.84
CA GLY A 114 -2.30 21.11 -0.84
C GLY A 114 -1.83 20.46 0.46
N GLU A 115 -2.68 20.35 1.48
CA GLU A 115 -2.29 19.84 2.79
C GLU A 115 -1.83 18.37 2.70
N GLY A 116 -0.63 18.09 3.20
CA GLY A 116 -0.06 16.76 3.28
C GLY A 116 0.49 16.19 1.97
N MET A 117 0.37 16.90 0.85
CA MET A 117 0.85 16.43 -0.46
C MET A 117 2.37 16.30 -0.53
N ASP A 118 3.12 17.35 -0.16
CA ASP A 118 4.58 17.34 -0.22
C ASP A 118 5.17 16.27 0.71
N SER A 119 4.71 16.25 1.97
CA SER A 119 5.15 15.28 2.97
C SER A 119 4.83 13.83 2.57
N LEU A 120 3.73 13.59 1.85
CA LEU A 120 3.38 12.26 1.35
C LEU A 120 4.41 11.78 0.32
N PHE A 121 4.65 12.58 -0.72
CA PHE A 121 5.56 12.19 -1.79
C PHE A 121 7.00 12.14 -1.33
N GLU A 122 7.44 13.08 -0.49
CA GLU A 122 8.80 13.10 0.03
C GLU A 122 9.08 11.85 0.88
N ARG A 123 8.18 11.52 1.83
CA ARG A 123 8.36 10.33 2.68
C ARG A 123 8.30 9.03 1.87
N ALA A 124 7.35 8.90 0.95
CA ALA A 124 7.23 7.71 0.12
C ALA A 124 8.46 7.56 -0.81
N GLY A 125 8.90 8.66 -1.43
CA GLY A 125 10.07 8.67 -2.30
C GLY A 125 11.37 8.34 -1.56
N GLN A 126 11.58 8.92 -0.37
CA GLN A 126 12.73 8.61 0.47
C GLN A 126 12.76 7.13 0.88
N GLU A 127 11.63 6.58 1.33
CA GLU A 127 11.56 5.18 1.77
C GLU A 127 11.69 4.21 0.59
N ALA A 128 11.04 4.48 -0.55
CA ALA A 128 11.18 3.67 -1.76
C ALA A 128 12.64 3.66 -2.24
N THR A 129 13.29 4.82 -2.28
CA THR A 129 14.71 4.94 -2.64
C THR A 129 15.60 4.17 -1.68
N ARG A 130 15.37 4.27 -0.37
CA ARG A 130 16.12 3.53 0.64
C ARG A 130 16.02 2.02 0.40
N ARG A 131 14.81 1.49 0.19
CA ARG A 131 14.56 0.07 -0.09
C ARG A 131 15.23 -0.40 -1.39
N ALA A 132 15.17 0.41 -2.45
CA ALA A 132 15.81 0.11 -3.72
C ALA A 132 17.35 0.02 -3.59
N ILE A 133 17.97 0.95 -2.85
CA ILE A 133 19.42 0.91 -2.57
C ILE A 133 19.78 -0.35 -1.77
N GLU A 134 18.99 -0.69 -0.75
CA GLU A 134 19.21 -1.89 0.06
C GLU A 134 19.06 -3.18 -0.76
N ALA A 135 18.08 -3.25 -1.66
CA ALA A 135 17.93 -4.33 -2.62
C ALA A 135 19.15 -4.47 -3.54
N ALA A 136 19.60 -3.37 -4.15
CA ALA A 136 20.75 -3.37 -5.03
C ALA A 136 22.04 -3.82 -4.30
N ARG A 137 22.24 -3.38 -3.06
CA ARG A 137 23.36 -3.82 -2.21
C ARG A 137 23.30 -5.32 -1.92
N ARG A 138 22.12 -5.87 -1.61
CA ARG A 138 21.94 -7.32 -1.39
C ARG A 138 22.31 -8.13 -2.64
N GLN A 139 21.92 -7.66 -3.82
CA GLN A 139 22.25 -8.31 -5.09
C GLN A 139 23.77 -8.30 -5.37
N GLN A 140 24.46 -7.20 -5.05
CA GLN A 140 25.93 -7.09 -5.19
C GLN A 140 26.71 -7.99 -4.22
N GLN A 141 26.16 -8.23 -3.03
CA GLN A 141 26.78 -9.08 -2.01
C GLN A 141 26.54 -10.58 -2.25
N MET A 142 25.60 -10.96 -3.12
CA MET A 142 25.45 -12.36 -3.51
C MET A 142 26.71 -12.78 -4.28
N PRO A 143 27.44 -13.82 -3.83
CA PRO A 143 28.62 -14.27 -4.56
C PRO A 143 28.22 -14.69 -5.97
N THR A 144 28.98 -14.22 -6.96
CA THR A 144 28.92 -14.61 -8.37
C THR A 144 29.27 -16.10 -8.54
N GLN A 145 28.44 -17.01 -8.01
CA GLN A 145 28.64 -18.46 -8.09
C GLN A 145 27.50 -19.15 -8.81
N ARG A 146 26.97 -18.56 -9.88
CA ARG A 146 26.30 -19.31 -10.96
C ARG A 146 26.57 -18.72 -12.34
N ARG A 147 27.86 -18.55 -12.66
CA ARG A 147 28.33 -18.95 -14.00
C ARG A 147 29.07 -20.27 -13.84
N LEU A 148 28.35 -21.29 -13.36
CA LEU A 148 28.80 -22.66 -13.56
C LEU A 148 28.72 -22.87 -15.08
N PHE A 149 29.90 -22.75 -15.69
CA PHE A 149 30.30 -23.50 -16.86
C PHE A 149 29.36 -24.67 -17.08
N TYR A 150 28.64 -24.69 -18.19
CA TYR A 150 28.18 -25.96 -18.73
C TYR A 150 29.42 -26.83 -18.87
N PRO A 151 29.58 -27.94 -18.12
CA PRO A 151 30.51 -28.96 -18.54
C PRO A 151 29.95 -29.44 -19.88
N GLN A 152 30.74 -29.38 -20.95
CA GLN A 152 30.39 -30.08 -22.16
C GLN A 152 30.16 -31.54 -21.76
N TRP A 153 28.92 -32.01 -21.87
CA TRP A 153 28.60 -33.41 -21.64
C TRP A 153 29.36 -34.21 -22.71
N PRO A 154 30.25 -35.15 -22.36
CA PRO A 154 30.86 -36.00 -23.37
C PRO A 154 29.74 -36.83 -24.01
N VAL A 155 29.52 -36.59 -25.30
CA VAL A 155 28.67 -37.42 -26.15
C VAL A 155 29.18 -38.86 -26.06
N PRO A 156 28.34 -39.85 -25.70
CA PRO A 156 28.78 -41.23 -25.74
C PRO A 156 28.98 -41.61 -27.20
N SER A 157 30.22 -41.92 -27.58
CA SER A 157 30.51 -42.62 -28.84
C SER A 157 29.95 -44.04 -28.69
N SER A 158 28.71 -44.23 -29.12
CA SER A 158 28.16 -45.54 -29.40
C SER A 158 29.03 -46.19 -30.48
N GLY A 159 29.79 -47.21 -30.08
CA GLY A 159 30.57 -48.00 -31.01
C GLY A 159 29.69 -48.79 -31.97
N MET A 160 30.05 -48.75 -33.25
CA MET A 160 30.14 -49.89 -34.17
C MET A 160 30.98 -49.46 -35.37
#